data_AF-A0A949EFR7-F1
#
_entry.id   AF-A0A949EFR7-F1
#
_cell.length_a   1.000
_cell.length_b   1.000
_cell.length_c   1.000
_cell.angle_alpha   90.00
_cell.angle_beta   90.00
_cell.angle_gamma   90.00
#
_symmetry.space_group_name_H-M   'P 1'
#
loop_
_entity.id
_entity.type
_entity.pdbx_description
1 polymer ?
#
loop_
_entity_poly.entity_id
_entity_poly.type
_entity_poly.pdbx_seq_one_letter_code
_entity_poly.pdbx_strand_id
1 'polypeptide(L)'
;MKILVVDDEQLQRETLKGFLEKKGYQVFSAADGAEALKIFSDYPIQLALLDHKMPDMNGDELLAHMKEINPFMRAIMITAYGAVETAVKVMRLGADDFLEKPVDLLELLEKIENIEQQVAMEEDVAAIAETIDSSKGLPLQVIGDSPAMRKLLSTVQRVSQTPWAVLISGETGTGKELIAHLIHLLSGRSQAPFIEVNCAAIPENLFESELFGHEKGAFTGASGKRKGRFELAQSGSLFLDEVGELPLMLQAKLLRALQEKKISRVGSEVDIEVDVRVLTATNRDLRQLVAEGKFREDLYYRLNVLEIEIPPLRNRKEDIPQLVDFFLERYCQRPVRFDPEALATLVKYPFPGNVRELEHVIQRTVTMVRGPVIRMVDLPAEMRYHKASEQGNLGDRLEAMERDMILTALGKNDWVQTRAADSLGISERVLRYKMGKHGIKKQ
;
A
#
# COMPACT_ATOMS: atom_id res chain seq x y z
N MET A 1 -1.73 26.70 -1.44
CA MET A 1 -1.72 26.47 -2.91
C MET A 1 -1.70 27.78 -3.71
N LYS A 2 -1.07 27.81 -4.90
CA LYS A 2 -1.12 28.93 -5.88
C LYS A 2 -2.14 28.66 -6.98
N ILE A 3 -3.13 29.55 -7.14
CA ILE A 3 -4.28 29.37 -8.04
C ILE A 3 -4.28 30.46 -9.13
N LEU A 4 -4.51 30.09 -10.39
CA LEU A 4 -4.76 31.03 -11.49
C LEU A 4 -6.24 31.01 -11.86
N VAL A 5 -6.90 32.15 -11.86
CA VAL A 5 -8.29 32.32 -12.33
C VAL A 5 -8.28 32.98 -13.70
N VAL A 6 -8.84 32.32 -14.69
CA VAL A 6 -8.95 32.83 -16.07
C VAL A 6 -10.41 32.86 -16.46
N ASP A 7 -10.96 34.04 -16.70
CA ASP A 7 -12.36 34.25 -17.08
C ASP A 7 -12.43 35.62 -17.78
N ASP A 8 -13.21 35.81 -18.84
CA ASP A 8 -13.27 37.11 -19.54
C ASP A 8 -14.14 38.13 -18.78
N GLU A 9 -15.08 37.67 -17.95
CA GLU A 9 -15.95 38.49 -17.14
C GLU A 9 -15.23 39.03 -15.89
N GLN A 10 -14.99 40.35 -15.87
CA GLN A 10 -14.27 41.02 -14.78
C GLN A 10 -14.90 40.78 -13.40
N LEU A 11 -16.24 40.87 -13.30
CA LEU A 11 -16.95 40.71 -12.04
C LEU A 11 -16.78 39.30 -11.47
N GLN A 12 -16.84 38.28 -12.33
CA GLN A 12 -16.63 36.89 -11.94
C GLN A 12 -15.19 36.65 -11.50
N ARG A 13 -14.19 37.10 -12.27
CA ARG A 13 -12.76 37.02 -11.88
C ARG A 13 -12.51 37.64 -10.51
N GLU A 14 -13.00 38.85 -10.27
CA GLU A 14 -12.78 39.57 -9.01
C GLU A 14 -13.48 38.88 -7.84
N THR A 15 -14.68 38.34 -8.06
CA THR A 15 -15.43 37.59 -7.04
C THR A 15 -14.69 36.32 -6.63
N LEU A 16 -14.27 35.51 -7.60
CA LEU A 16 -13.52 34.27 -7.35
C LEU A 16 -12.18 34.57 -6.68
N LYS A 17 -11.43 35.55 -7.20
CA LYS A 17 -10.16 35.97 -6.61
C LYS A 17 -10.32 36.41 -5.15
N GLY A 18 -11.24 37.33 -4.89
CA GLY A 18 -11.46 37.85 -3.54
C GLY A 18 -11.97 36.79 -2.56
N PHE A 19 -12.76 35.82 -3.02
CA PHE A 19 -13.19 34.69 -2.20
C PHE A 19 -12.01 33.77 -1.83
N LEU A 20 -11.19 33.39 -2.81
CA LEU A 20 -10.06 32.48 -2.61
C LEU A 20 -8.92 33.11 -1.79
N GLU A 21 -8.63 34.41 -2.00
CA GLU A 21 -7.67 35.14 -1.17
C GLU A 21 -8.12 35.19 0.31
N LYS A 22 -9.42 35.39 0.56
CA LYS A 22 -9.98 35.32 1.93
C LYS A 22 -9.84 33.94 2.57
N LYS A 23 -9.73 32.88 1.77
CA LYS A 23 -9.48 31.51 2.22
C LYS A 23 -7.99 31.20 2.40
N GLY A 24 -7.11 32.17 2.13
CA GLY A 24 -5.66 32.04 2.34
C GLY A 24 -4.89 31.54 1.12
N TYR A 25 -5.54 31.42 -0.04
CA TYR A 25 -4.86 31.05 -1.28
C TYR A 25 -4.11 32.23 -1.89
N GLN A 26 -2.98 31.95 -2.56
CA GLN A 26 -2.32 32.93 -3.39
C GLN A 26 -2.93 32.88 -4.79
N VAL A 27 -3.62 33.96 -5.20
CA VAL A 27 -4.44 33.96 -6.41
C VAL A 27 -3.88 34.91 -7.47
N PHE A 28 -3.71 34.39 -8.67
CA PHE A 28 -3.42 35.14 -9.88
C PHE A 28 -4.69 35.19 -10.74
N SER A 29 -4.83 36.22 -11.57
CA SER A 29 -5.99 36.40 -12.42
C SER A 29 -5.58 36.86 -13.80
N ALA A 30 -6.17 36.29 -14.85
CA ALA A 30 -5.97 36.68 -16.24
C ALA A 30 -7.31 36.87 -16.95
N ALA A 31 -7.41 37.89 -17.80
CA ALA A 31 -8.63 38.20 -18.55
C ALA A 31 -8.77 37.36 -19.84
N ASP A 32 -7.66 36.81 -20.32
CA ASP A 32 -7.61 36.01 -21.56
C ASP A 32 -6.51 34.95 -21.49
N GLY A 33 -6.49 34.07 -22.50
CA GLY A 33 -5.51 32.98 -22.58
C GLY A 33 -4.06 33.43 -22.74
N ALA A 34 -3.80 34.59 -23.38
CA ALA A 34 -2.44 35.07 -23.59
C ALA A 34 -1.84 35.61 -22.27
N GLU A 35 -2.62 36.36 -21.50
CA GLU A 35 -2.24 36.79 -20.15
C GLU A 35 -2.08 35.58 -19.22
N ALA A 36 -2.98 34.60 -19.30
CA ALA A 36 -2.91 33.37 -18.51
C ALA A 36 -1.60 32.60 -18.76
N LEU A 37 -1.22 32.39 -20.02
CA LEU A 37 0.03 31.70 -20.38
C LEU A 37 1.28 32.45 -19.92
N LYS A 38 1.24 33.79 -19.93
CA LYS A 38 2.34 34.60 -19.39
C LYS A 38 2.49 34.40 -17.88
N ILE A 39 1.39 34.51 -17.13
CA ILE A 39 1.40 34.26 -15.68
C ILE A 39 1.84 32.83 -15.37
N PHE A 40 1.36 31.85 -16.14
CA PHE A 40 1.72 30.45 -15.97
C PHE A 40 3.21 30.17 -16.19
N SER A 41 3.85 30.94 -17.07
CA SER A 41 5.30 30.84 -17.30
C SER A 41 6.12 31.49 -16.19
N ASP A 42 5.60 32.56 -15.59
CA ASP A 42 6.29 33.35 -14.56
C ASP A 42 6.13 32.75 -13.15
N TYR A 43 5.07 31.98 -12.90
CA TYR A 43 4.75 31.45 -11.57
C TYR A 43 4.41 29.96 -11.60
N PRO A 44 4.82 29.19 -10.57
CA PRO A 44 4.46 27.78 -10.46
C PRO A 44 3.01 27.63 -9.99
N ILE A 45 2.07 27.76 -10.92
CA ILE A 45 0.64 27.59 -10.67
C ILE A 45 0.35 26.10 -10.43
N GLN A 46 -0.31 25.81 -9.32
CA GLN A 46 -0.70 24.44 -8.93
C GLN A 46 -2.12 24.11 -9.41
N LEU A 47 -3.02 25.09 -9.42
CA LEU A 47 -4.40 24.93 -9.88
C LEU A 47 -4.81 26.08 -10.81
N ALA A 48 -5.42 25.77 -11.94
CA ALA A 48 -6.05 26.73 -12.83
C ALA A 48 -7.58 26.58 -12.80
N LEU A 49 -8.30 27.68 -12.59
CA LEU A 49 -9.74 27.79 -12.79
C LEU A 49 -9.96 28.47 -14.14
N LEU A 50 -10.49 27.75 -15.12
CA LEU A 50 -10.54 28.21 -16.51
C LEU A 50 -11.99 28.34 -16.97
N ASP A 51 -12.40 29.53 -17.39
CA ASP A 51 -13.65 29.67 -18.12
C ASP A 51 -13.55 28.93 -19.46
N HIS A 52 -14.58 28.14 -19.75
CA HIS A 52 -14.66 27.38 -20.99
C HIS A 52 -14.73 28.31 -22.20
N LYS A 53 -15.46 29.42 -22.09
CA LYS A 53 -15.77 30.30 -23.23
C LYS A 53 -15.15 31.67 -23.03
N MET A 54 -14.00 31.88 -23.65
CA MET A 54 -13.29 33.16 -23.62
C MET A 54 -13.02 33.65 -25.05
N PRO A 55 -12.90 34.97 -25.27
CA PRO A 55 -12.48 35.53 -26.55
C PRO A 55 -11.09 34.99 -26.98
N ASP A 56 -10.89 34.89 -28.30
CA ASP A 56 -9.65 34.48 -28.96
C ASP A 56 -9.19 33.04 -28.71
N MET A 57 -8.93 32.66 -27.46
CA MET A 57 -8.49 31.32 -27.05
C MET A 57 -9.50 30.70 -26.08
N ASN A 58 -10.14 29.60 -26.50
CA ASN A 58 -11.10 28.89 -25.65
C ASN A 58 -10.39 28.18 -24.49
N GLY A 59 -11.11 27.95 -23.38
CA GLY A 59 -10.55 27.30 -22.19
C GLY A 59 -10.00 25.89 -22.46
N ASP A 60 -10.59 25.15 -23.40
CA ASP A 60 -10.11 23.83 -23.83
C ASP A 60 -8.70 23.90 -24.44
N GLU A 61 -8.46 24.92 -25.29
CA GLU A 61 -7.18 25.13 -25.97
C GLU A 61 -6.13 25.61 -24.98
N LEU A 62 -6.50 26.51 -24.08
CA LEU A 62 -5.63 26.98 -23.00
C LEU A 62 -5.21 25.83 -22.09
N LEU A 63 -6.15 24.98 -21.65
CA LEU A 63 -5.86 23.81 -20.83
C LEU A 63 -4.85 22.88 -21.50
N ALA A 64 -5.04 22.58 -22.79
CA ALA A 64 -4.13 21.72 -23.55
C ALA A 64 -2.71 22.30 -23.55
N HIS A 65 -2.54 23.60 -23.85
CA HIS A 65 -1.23 24.25 -23.84
C HIS A 65 -0.58 24.23 -22.45
N MET A 66 -1.34 24.50 -21.38
CA MET A 66 -0.80 24.50 -20.03
C MET A 66 -0.37 23.09 -19.58
N LYS A 67 -1.12 22.05 -19.98
CA LYS A 67 -0.78 20.65 -19.69
C LYS A 67 0.43 20.16 -20.49
N GLU A 68 0.67 20.67 -21.69
CA GLU A 68 1.91 20.40 -22.43
C GLU A 68 3.15 20.95 -21.70
N ILE A 69 3.01 22.12 -21.07
CA ILE A 69 4.10 22.75 -20.30
C ILE A 69 4.28 22.05 -18.95
N ASN A 70 3.19 21.81 -18.22
CA ASN A 70 3.20 21.12 -16.93
C ASN A 70 2.00 20.14 -16.84
N PRO A 71 2.24 18.84 -17.10
CA PRO A 71 1.19 17.82 -17.01
C PRO A 71 0.57 17.68 -15.60
N PHE A 72 1.30 18.08 -14.55
CA PHE A 72 0.89 17.94 -13.16
C PHE A 72 0.05 19.12 -12.63
N MET A 73 -0.07 20.22 -13.38
CA MET A 73 -0.96 21.32 -13.00
C MET A 73 -2.40 20.82 -12.96
N ARG A 74 -3.14 21.17 -11.90
CA ARG A 74 -4.54 20.79 -11.72
C ARG A 74 -5.47 21.80 -12.37
N ALA A 75 -6.58 21.38 -12.95
CA ALA A 75 -7.50 22.31 -13.63
C ALA A 75 -8.96 22.04 -13.31
N ILE A 76 -9.72 23.09 -13.02
CA ILE A 76 -11.18 23.06 -12.95
C ILE A 76 -11.73 23.95 -14.06
N MET A 77 -12.58 23.38 -14.90
CA MET A 77 -13.27 24.11 -15.97
C MET A 77 -14.56 24.75 -15.44
N ILE A 78 -14.76 26.03 -15.69
CA ILE A 78 -16.00 26.74 -15.36
C ILE A 78 -16.80 26.90 -16.66
N THR A 79 -18.04 26.42 -16.72
CA THR A 79 -18.83 26.40 -17.96
C THR A 79 -20.26 26.87 -17.75
N ALA A 80 -20.85 27.53 -18.74
CA ALA A 80 -22.27 27.90 -18.74
C ALA A 80 -23.20 26.76 -19.21
N TYR A 81 -22.66 25.62 -19.67
CA TYR A 81 -23.43 24.51 -20.25
C TYR A 81 -23.24 23.20 -19.49
N GLY A 82 -24.24 22.79 -18.70
CA GLY A 82 -24.34 21.48 -18.04
C GLY A 82 -24.55 20.26 -18.96
N ALA A 83 -24.00 20.26 -20.18
CA ALA A 83 -24.08 19.10 -21.07
C ALA A 83 -23.00 18.07 -20.70
N VAL A 84 -23.42 16.85 -20.37
CA VAL A 84 -22.56 15.69 -20.06
C VAL A 84 -21.46 15.47 -21.10
N GLU A 85 -21.74 15.77 -22.38
CA GLU A 85 -20.77 15.64 -23.48
C GLU A 85 -19.59 16.62 -23.38
N THR A 86 -19.83 17.86 -22.95
CA THR A 86 -18.76 18.86 -22.73
C THR A 86 -17.89 18.48 -21.55
N ALA A 87 -18.50 18.00 -20.46
CA ALA A 87 -17.78 17.48 -19.30
C ALA A 87 -16.83 16.33 -19.67
N VAL A 88 -17.31 15.36 -20.46
CA VAL A 88 -16.46 14.24 -20.92
C VAL A 88 -15.29 14.72 -21.79
N LYS A 89 -15.49 15.74 -22.63
CA LYS A 89 -14.45 16.31 -23.48
C LYS A 89 -13.35 16.99 -22.64
N VAL A 90 -13.72 17.83 -21.68
CA VAL A 90 -12.73 18.55 -20.86
C VAL A 90 -11.93 17.62 -19.94
N MET A 91 -12.58 16.59 -19.39
CA MET A 91 -11.88 15.58 -18.59
C MET A 91 -10.85 14.81 -19.44
N ARG A 92 -11.14 14.54 -20.73
CA ARG A 92 -10.16 13.93 -21.66
C ARG A 92 -8.97 14.84 -21.98
N LEU A 93 -9.14 16.14 -21.89
CA LEU A 93 -8.06 17.13 -22.04
C LEU A 93 -7.22 17.26 -20.75
N GLY A 94 -7.57 16.54 -19.69
CA GLY A 94 -6.83 16.51 -18.43
C GLY A 94 -7.35 17.48 -17.37
N ALA A 95 -8.58 18.00 -17.51
CA ALA A 95 -9.24 18.67 -16.40
C ALA A 95 -9.49 17.69 -15.26
N ASP A 96 -9.32 18.17 -14.03
CA ASP A 96 -9.58 17.41 -12.81
C ASP A 96 -11.06 17.45 -12.42
N ASP A 97 -11.73 18.56 -12.71
CA ASP A 97 -13.16 18.73 -12.46
C ASP A 97 -13.76 19.85 -13.34
N PHE A 98 -15.08 20.05 -13.22
CA PHE A 98 -15.77 21.20 -13.78
C PHE A 98 -16.82 21.77 -12.81
N LEU A 99 -17.24 23.01 -13.06
CA LEU A 99 -18.27 23.75 -12.33
C LEU A 99 -19.20 24.46 -13.33
N GLU A 100 -20.50 24.43 -13.05
CA GLU A 100 -21.49 25.15 -13.85
C GLU A 100 -21.65 26.61 -13.36
N LYS A 101 -21.81 27.55 -14.28
CA LYS A 101 -22.16 28.95 -13.96
C LYS A 101 -23.68 29.03 -13.66
N PRO A 102 -24.11 29.76 -12.61
CA PRO A 102 -23.30 30.57 -11.70
C PRO A 102 -22.53 29.71 -10.69
N VAL A 103 -21.26 30.06 -10.47
CA VAL A 103 -20.36 29.27 -9.61
C VAL A 103 -20.81 29.32 -8.15
N ASP A 104 -21.12 28.16 -7.58
CA ASP A 104 -21.27 28.01 -6.13
C ASP A 104 -19.87 28.03 -5.48
N LEU A 105 -19.63 29.05 -4.65
CA LEU A 105 -18.34 29.24 -3.98
C LEU A 105 -18.05 28.16 -2.93
N LEU A 106 -19.07 27.53 -2.36
CA LEU A 106 -18.89 26.41 -1.42
C LEU A 106 -18.50 25.14 -2.17
N GLU A 107 -19.17 24.86 -3.29
CA GLU A 107 -18.81 23.72 -4.15
C GLU A 107 -17.40 23.88 -4.73
N LEU A 108 -17.06 25.08 -5.20
CA LEU A 108 -15.71 25.41 -5.65
C LEU A 108 -14.68 25.16 -4.56
N LEU A 109 -14.95 25.61 -3.33
CA LEU A 109 -14.03 25.42 -2.21
C LEU A 109 -13.84 23.93 -1.90
N GLU A 110 -14.91 23.13 -1.88
CA GLU A 110 -14.82 21.69 -1.66
C GLU A 110 -13.96 21.00 -2.73
N LYS A 111 -14.16 21.34 -4.01
CA LYS A 111 -13.33 20.82 -5.11
C LYS A 111 -11.86 21.23 -4.97
N ILE A 112 -11.59 22.49 -4.61
CA ILE A 112 -10.23 22.99 -4.38
C ILE A 112 -9.56 22.28 -3.21
N GLU A 113 -10.25 22.10 -2.08
CA GLU A 113 -9.73 21.39 -0.90
C GLU A 113 -9.42 19.92 -1.22
N ASN A 114 -10.26 19.26 -2.01
CA ASN A 114 -10.02 17.90 -2.49
C ASN A 114 -8.77 17.81 -3.38
N ILE A 115 -8.60 18.75 -4.33
CA ILE A 115 -7.42 18.82 -5.18
C ILE A 115 -6.15 19.11 -4.35
N GLU A 116 -6.24 20.04 -3.39
CA GLU A 116 -5.11 20.39 -2.51
C GLU A 116 -4.63 19.17 -1.71
N GLN A 117 -5.57 18.34 -1.20
CA GLN A 117 -5.22 17.08 -0.54
C GLN A 117 -4.53 16.09 -1.48
N GLN A 118 -4.98 15.98 -2.73
CA GLN A 118 -4.36 15.09 -3.72
C GLN A 118 -2.94 15.54 -4.08
N VAL A 119 -2.75 16.84 -4.31
CA VAL A 119 -1.43 17.43 -4.60
C VAL A 119 -0.48 17.19 -3.42
N ALA A 120 -0.91 17.46 -2.19
CA ALA A 120 -0.09 17.22 -1.00
C ALA A 120 0.28 15.72 -0.85
N MET A 121 -0.66 14.82 -1.14
CA MET A 121 -0.40 13.37 -1.11
C MET A 121 0.64 12.95 -2.15
N GLU A 122 0.60 13.51 -3.36
CA GLU A 122 1.57 13.23 -4.42
C GLU A 122 2.95 13.79 -4.09
N GLU A 123 3.02 15.00 -3.52
CA GLU A 123 4.27 15.61 -3.02
C GLU A 123 4.91 14.74 -1.92
N ASP A 124 4.11 14.24 -0.97
CA ASP A 124 4.60 13.33 0.08
C ASP A 124 5.19 12.03 -0.53
N VAL A 125 4.49 11.42 -1.48
CA VAL A 125 4.94 10.18 -2.14
C VAL A 125 6.24 10.41 -2.92
N ALA A 126 6.34 11.53 -3.64
CA ALA A 126 7.54 11.89 -4.38
C ALA A 126 8.74 12.11 -3.44
N ALA A 127 8.54 12.81 -2.32
CA ALA A 127 9.59 13.03 -1.32
C ALA A 127 10.07 11.72 -0.67
N ILE A 128 9.16 10.77 -0.44
CA ILE A 128 9.52 9.43 0.04
C ILE A 128 10.39 8.71 -0.99
N ALA A 129 10.00 8.70 -2.26
CA ALA A 129 10.76 8.03 -3.32
C ALA A 129 12.19 8.59 -3.41
N GLU A 130 12.35 9.91 -3.37
CA GLU A 130 13.66 10.58 -3.37
C GLU A 130 14.50 10.20 -2.13
N THR A 131 13.86 10.09 -0.96
CA THR A 131 14.54 9.69 0.28
C THR A 131 15.01 8.24 0.21
N ILE A 132 14.19 7.34 -0.35
CA ILE A 132 14.55 5.94 -0.56
C ILE A 132 15.74 5.84 -1.52
N ASP A 133 15.70 6.52 -2.66
CA ASP A 133 16.77 6.48 -3.67
C ASP A 133 18.10 7.05 -3.16
N SER A 134 18.03 8.10 -2.33
CA SER A 134 19.23 8.70 -1.71
C SER A 134 19.80 7.88 -0.55
N SER A 135 19.00 7.01 0.07
CA SER A 135 19.40 6.11 1.16
C SER A 135 20.22 4.91 0.67
N LYS A 136 21.40 5.18 0.11
CA LYS A 136 22.34 4.17 -0.40
C LYS A 136 22.62 3.10 0.66
N GLY A 137 22.20 1.86 0.39
CA GLY A 137 22.57 0.66 1.18
C GLY A 137 21.45 0.04 2.01
N LEU A 138 20.27 0.66 2.11
CA LEU A 138 19.09 0.00 2.69
C LEU A 138 18.32 -0.72 1.58
N PRO A 139 17.99 -2.02 1.72
CA PRO A 139 17.15 -2.74 0.77
C PRO A 139 15.66 -2.40 0.95
N LEU A 140 15.34 -1.11 1.10
CA LEU A 140 13.98 -0.60 1.23
C LEU A 140 13.47 -0.28 -0.17
N GLN A 141 12.60 -1.13 -0.71
CA GLN A 141 11.84 -0.81 -1.92
C GLN A 141 10.36 -0.99 -1.64
N VAL A 142 9.63 0.12 -1.69
CA VAL A 142 8.16 0.09 -1.63
C VAL A 142 7.65 0.06 -3.07
N ILE A 143 6.95 -1.02 -3.42
CA ILE A 143 6.35 -1.20 -4.74
C ILE A 143 4.84 -1.03 -4.61
N GLY A 144 4.25 -0.20 -5.47
CA GLY A 144 2.82 0.05 -5.53
C GLY A 144 2.50 1.53 -5.69
N ASP A 145 1.51 1.82 -6.52
CA ASP A 145 1.07 3.18 -6.87
C ASP A 145 -0.46 3.32 -6.79
N SER A 146 -1.15 2.31 -6.26
CA SER A 146 -2.59 2.35 -6.04
C SER A 146 -2.97 3.54 -5.13
N PRO A 147 -4.19 4.09 -5.29
CA PRO A 147 -4.66 5.18 -4.42
C PRO A 147 -4.57 4.84 -2.92
N ALA A 148 -4.80 3.57 -2.58
CA ALA A 148 -4.67 3.06 -1.21
C ALA A 148 -3.20 3.14 -0.72
N MET A 149 -2.24 2.79 -1.57
CA MET A 149 -0.82 2.88 -1.24
C MET A 149 -0.33 4.33 -1.17
N ARG A 150 -0.73 5.21 -2.08
CA ARG A 150 -0.38 6.64 -2.02
C ARG A 150 -0.86 7.28 -0.72
N LYS A 151 -2.10 6.99 -0.31
CA LYS A 151 -2.67 7.46 0.96
C LYS A 151 -1.93 6.92 2.17
N LEU A 152 -1.55 5.64 2.15
CA LEU A 152 -0.73 5.02 3.19
C LEU A 152 0.62 5.75 3.31
N LEU A 153 1.31 5.96 2.20
CA LEU A 153 2.63 6.60 2.15
C LEU A 153 2.58 8.05 2.62
N SER A 154 1.61 8.85 2.20
CA SER A 154 1.43 10.21 2.74
C SER A 154 1.17 10.21 4.25
N THR A 155 0.42 9.22 4.76
CA THR A 155 0.23 9.06 6.21
C THR A 155 1.55 8.69 6.91
N VAL A 156 2.33 7.77 6.33
CA VAL A 156 3.67 7.41 6.82
C VAL A 156 4.59 8.63 6.88
N GLN A 157 4.60 9.47 5.83
CA GLN A 157 5.39 10.70 5.79
C GLN A 157 5.07 11.59 6.98
N ARG A 158 3.79 11.91 7.20
CA ARG A 158 3.38 12.77 8.31
C ARG A 158 3.67 12.16 9.68
N VAL A 159 3.39 10.86 9.85
CA VAL A 159 3.64 10.15 11.10
C VAL A 159 5.14 10.10 11.44
N SER A 160 6.00 9.93 10.43
CA SER A 160 7.45 9.85 10.60
C SER A 160 8.07 11.10 11.23
N GLN A 161 7.48 12.28 10.99
CA GLN A 161 7.93 13.58 11.51
C GLN A 161 7.60 13.81 13.00
N THR A 162 6.85 12.91 13.62
CA THR A 162 6.48 13.02 15.04
C THR A 162 7.30 12.06 15.92
N PRO A 163 7.49 12.34 17.22
CA PRO A 163 8.19 11.43 18.13
C PRO A 163 7.28 10.35 18.74
N TRP A 164 5.99 10.33 18.39
CA TRP A 164 4.98 9.51 19.06
C TRP A 164 5.09 8.02 18.70
N ALA A 165 4.51 7.20 19.56
CA ALA A 165 4.36 5.77 19.31
C ALA A 165 3.42 5.54 18.13
N VAL A 166 3.73 4.51 17.33
CA VAL A 166 2.95 4.16 16.15
C VAL A 166 2.56 2.70 16.20
N LEU A 167 1.27 2.42 16.06
CA LEU A 167 0.73 1.08 15.88
C LEU A 167 0.49 0.82 14.39
N ILE A 168 1.17 -0.18 13.85
CA ILE A 168 1.06 -0.61 12.45
C ILE A 168 0.20 -1.89 12.40
N SER A 169 -1.02 -1.75 11.90
CA SER A 169 -1.97 -2.87 11.76
C SER A 169 -2.01 -3.36 10.32
N GLY A 170 -2.32 -4.64 10.15
CA GLY A 170 -2.52 -5.23 8.83
C GLY A 170 -2.29 -6.74 8.83
N GLU A 171 -2.85 -7.41 7.84
CA GLU A 171 -2.75 -8.86 7.72
C GLU A 171 -1.30 -9.36 7.60
N THR A 172 -1.09 -10.65 7.79
CA THR A 172 0.21 -11.28 7.59
C THR A 172 0.67 -11.08 6.14
N GLY A 173 1.94 -10.69 5.97
CA GLY A 173 2.54 -10.54 4.64
C GLY A 173 2.18 -9.26 3.89
N THR A 174 1.58 -8.25 4.52
CA THR A 174 1.25 -6.96 3.88
C THR A 174 2.42 -5.97 3.77
N GLY A 175 3.49 -6.18 4.56
CA GLY A 175 4.67 -5.30 4.60
C GLY A 175 4.81 -4.44 5.86
N LYS A 176 4.29 -4.87 7.03
CA LYS A 176 4.37 -4.10 8.29
C LYS A 176 5.79 -3.70 8.70
N GLU A 177 6.73 -4.64 8.62
CA GLU A 177 8.17 -4.41 8.88
C GLU A 177 8.76 -3.36 7.94
N LEU A 178 8.46 -3.44 6.63
CA LEU A 178 8.89 -2.46 5.64
C LEU A 178 8.40 -1.04 5.98
N ILE A 179 7.14 -0.91 6.39
CA ILE A 179 6.58 0.38 6.82
C ILE A 179 7.24 0.89 8.11
N ALA A 180 7.55 0.03 9.07
CA ALA A 180 8.26 0.43 10.29
C ALA A 180 9.66 0.98 9.98
N HIS A 181 10.41 0.31 9.10
CA HIS A 181 11.69 0.81 8.61
C HIS A 181 11.55 2.15 7.90
N LEU A 182 10.53 2.28 7.05
CA LEU A 182 10.29 3.52 6.32
C LEU A 182 10.00 4.69 7.28
N ILE A 183 9.18 4.48 8.31
CA ILE A 183 8.91 5.49 9.34
C ILE A 183 10.21 5.92 10.03
N HIS A 184 11.10 4.97 10.35
CA HIS A 184 12.38 5.30 10.96
C HIS A 184 13.29 6.09 10.02
N LEU A 185 13.41 5.65 8.75
CA LEU A 185 14.22 6.29 7.72
C LEU A 185 13.81 7.75 7.47
N LEU A 186 12.50 8.02 7.46
CA LEU A 186 11.94 9.36 7.23
C LEU A 186 11.95 10.24 8.48
N SER A 187 12.24 9.68 9.64
CA SER A 187 12.22 10.41 10.91
C SER A 187 13.52 11.18 11.19
N GLY A 188 13.46 12.12 12.13
CA GLY A 188 14.64 12.76 12.69
C GLY A 188 15.60 11.82 13.45
N ARG A 189 15.29 10.53 13.57
CA ARG A 189 16.13 9.48 14.19
C ARG A 189 16.77 8.53 13.17
N SER A 190 16.73 8.84 11.88
CA SER A 190 17.18 7.94 10.79
C SER A 190 18.65 7.52 10.84
N GLN A 191 19.51 8.29 11.50
CA GLN A 191 20.94 7.96 11.71
C GLN A 191 21.20 7.20 13.02
N ALA A 192 20.18 7.03 13.86
CA ALA A 192 20.26 6.31 15.13
C ALA A 192 19.85 4.82 14.94
N PRO A 193 20.08 3.95 15.93
CA PRO A 193 19.76 2.53 15.78
C PRO A 193 18.28 2.26 15.53
N PHE A 194 18.00 1.34 14.60
CA PHE A 194 16.70 0.68 14.48
C PHE A 194 16.82 -0.74 15.03
N ILE A 195 16.18 -1.02 16.15
CA ILE A 195 16.26 -2.32 16.82
C ILE A 195 14.93 -3.04 16.69
N GLU A 196 14.98 -4.24 16.15
CA GLU A 196 13.79 -5.06 15.92
C GLU A 196 13.68 -6.19 16.94
N VAL A 197 12.44 -6.47 17.33
CA VAL A 197 12.07 -7.56 18.22
C VAL A 197 10.79 -8.21 17.69
N ASN A 198 10.91 -9.45 17.22
CA ASN A 198 9.74 -10.25 16.90
C ASN A 198 9.22 -10.91 18.18
N CYS A 199 8.05 -10.46 18.65
CA CYS A 199 7.52 -10.91 19.93
C CYS A 199 7.11 -12.39 19.91
N ALA A 200 6.72 -12.91 18.75
CA ALA A 200 6.31 -14.30 18.56
C ALA A 200 7.49 -15.29 18.50
N ALA A 201 8.71 -14.80 18.19
CA ALA A 201 9.89 -15.64 18.00
C ALA A 201 10.68 -15.89 19.30
N ILE A 202 10.43 -15.11 20.35
CA ILE A 202 11.20 -15.18 21.60
C ILE A 202 10.45 -16.06 22.62
N PRO A 203 11.09 -17.09 23.19
CA PRO A 203 10.50 -17.85 24.28
C PRO A 203 10.09 -16.95 25.45
N GLU A 204 8.90 -17.14 26.00
CA GLU A 204 8.31 -16.30 27.05
C GLU A 204 9.27 -16.08 28.25
N ASN A 205 10.00 -17.13 28.65
CA ASN A 205 10.94 -17.08 29.76
C ASN A 205 12.21 -16.25 29.49
N LEU A 206 12.55 -15.99 28.22
CA LEU A 206 13.71 -15.18 27.82
C LEU A 206 13.33 -13.76 27.41
N PHE A 207 12.04 -13.51 27.18
CA PHE A 207 11.54 -12.26 26.65
C PHE A 207 11.93 -11.05 27.50
N GLU A 208 11.72 -11.14 28.81
CA GLU A 208 12.06 -10.05 29.73
C GLU A 208 13.55 -9.70 29.65
N SER A 209 14.40 -10.72 29.59
CA SER A 209 15.84 -10.55 29.54
C SER A 209 16.33 -10.01 28.20
N GLU A 210 15.71 -10.41 27.08
CA GLU A 210 16.01 -9.84 25.77
C GLU A 210 15.61 -8.36 25.73
N LEU A 211 14.39 -8.02 26.18
CA LEU A 211 13.86 -6.66 26.05
C LEU A 211 14.56 -5.67 27.00
N PHE A 212 14.75 -6.04 28.26
CA PHE A 212 15.25 -5.15 29.32
C PHE A 212 16.70 -5.42 29.74
N GLY A 213 17.29 -6.53 29.31
CA GLY A 213 18.64 -6.93 29.71
C GLY A 213 18.68 -7.63 31.07
N HIS A 214 19.85 -8.11 31.46
CA HIS A 214 20.04 -8.77 32.75
C HIS A 214 21.40 -8.45 33.37
N GLU A 215 21.44 -8.47 34.70
CA GLU A 215 22.70 -8.50 35.45
C GLU A 215 23.21 -9.95 35.61
N LYS A 216 24.50 -10.08 35.93
CA LYS A 216 25.11 -11.39 36.19
C LYS A 216 24.40 -12.07 37.37
N GLY A 217 23.98 -13.33 37.19
CA GLY A 217 23.31 -14.11 38.23
C GLY A 217 21.81 -13.85 38.39
N ALA A 218 21.18 -13.08 37.49
CA ALA A 218 19.75 -12.80 37.55
C ALA A 218 18.84 -14.02 37.41
N PHE A 219 19.31 -15.08 36.73
CA PHE A 219 18.63 -16.37 36.60
C PHE A 219 19.65 -17.48 36.32
N THR A 220 19.23 -18.75 36.37
CA THR A 220 20.07 -19.91 36.04
C THR A 220 20.56 -19.84 34.59
N GLY A 221 21.86 -19.64 34.40
CA GLY A 221 22.49 -19.46 33.08
C GLY A 221 22.93 -18.03 32.75
N ALA A 222 22.59 -17.04 33.59
CA ALA A 222 23.04 -15.65 33.46
C ALA A 222 24.54 -15.48 33.83
N SER A 223 25.42 -15.97 32.95
CA SER A 223 26.88 -16.01 33.17
C SER A 223 27.54 -14.62 33.17
N GLY A 224 26.92 -13.64 32.53
CA GLY A 224 27.41 -12.26 32.42
C GLY A 224 26.28 -11.24 32.43
N LYS A 225 26.65 -9.97 32.31
CA LYS A 225 25.72 -8.85 32.15
C LYS A 225 25.42 -8.66 30.65
N ARG A 226 24.17 -8.41 30.30
CA ARG A 226 23.76 -8.15 28.90
C ARG A 226 22.79 -6.96 28.83
N LYS A 227 23.03 -6.07 27.85
CA LYS A 227 22.12 -4.96 27.54
C LYS A 227 20.85 -5.48 26.86
N GLY A 228 19.71 -4.91 27.23
CA GLY A 228 18.42 -5.19 26.58
C GLY A 228 18.21 -4.43 25.29
N ARG A 229 17.17 -4.79 24.54
CA ARG A 229 16.78 -4.11 23.29
C ARG A 229 16.46 -2.63 23.48
N PHE A 230 15.85 -2.25 24.59
CA PHE A 230 15.63 -0.83 24.93
C PHE A 230 16.93 -0.04 25.02
N GLU A 231 17.95 -0.57 25.70
CA GLU A 231 19.25 0.09 25.80
C GLU A 231 19.99 0.15 24.46
N LEU A 232 19.84 -0.88 23.63
CA LEU A 232 20.43 -0.93 22.29
C LEU A 232 19.75 0.06 21.32
N ALA A 233 18.46 0.36 21.56
CA ALA A 233 17.67 1.29 20.75
C ALA A 233 17.81 2.75 21.18
N GLN A 234 18.70 3.05 22.12
CA GLN A 234 18.87 4.39 22.69
C GLN A 234 19.03 5.46 21.60
N SER A 235 18.27 6.54 21.73
CA SER A 235 18.17 7.65 20.78
C SER A 235 17.60 7.28 19.41
N GLY A 236 17.29 6.02 19.16
CA GLY A 236 16.74 5.51 17.91
C GLY A 236 15.29 5.02 18.04
N SER A 237 14.98 3.95 17.31
CA SER A 237 13.67 3.32 17.29
C SER A 237 13.73 1.86 17.72
N LEU A 238 12.75 1.43 18.51
CA LEU A 238 12.50 0.03 18.86
C LEU A 238 11.22 -0.42 18.14
N PHE A 239 11.36 -1.40 17.26
CA PHE A 239 10.24 -2.03 16.56
C PHE A 239 9.85 -3.34 17.24
N LEU A 240 8.61 -3.42 17.71
CA LEU A 240 8.02 -4.63 18.30
C LEU A 240 7.03 -5.24 17.31
N ASP A 241 7.46 -6.28 16.60
CA ASP A 241 6.60 -7.02 15.68
C ASP A 241 5.75 -8.06 16.44
N GLU A 242 4.54 -8.31 15.94
CA GLU A 242 3.52 -9.16 16.56
C GLU A 242 3.27 -8.86 18.05
N VAL A 243 3.09 -7.58 18.40
CA VAL A 243 2.89 -7.13 19.80
C VAL A 243 1.69 -7.79 20.50
N GLY A 244 0.71 -8.29 19.73
CA GLY A 244 -0.42 -9.07 20.24
C GLY A 244 -0.03 -10.41 20.87
N GLU A 245 1.17 -10.90 20.63
CA GLU A 245 1.72 -12.14 21.23
C GLU A 245 2.43 -11.90 22.57
N LEU A 246 2.44 -10.65 23.07
CA LEU A 246 3.05 -10.34 24.36
C LEU A 246 2.32 -11.01 25.54
N PRO A 247 3.04 -11.75 26.40
CA PRO A 247 2.49 -12.23 27.67
C PRO A 247 1.99 -11.07 28.56
N LEU A 248 0.84 -11.26 29.21
CA LEU A 248 0.18 -10.24 30.05
C LEU A 248 1.11 -9.63 31.12
N MET A 249 1.96 -10.45 31.74
CA MET A 249 2.92 -9.99 32.75
C MET A 249 3.95 -9.00 32.18
N LEU A 250 4.33 -9.18 30.92
CA LEU A 250 5.33 -8.33 30.26
C LEU A 250 4.71 -7.05 29.70
N GLN A 251 3.41 -7.06 29.38
CA GLN A 251 2.67 -5.87 28.98
C GLN A 251 2.72 -4.77 30.05
N ALA A 252 2.66 -5.13 31.34
CA ALA A 252 2.78 -4.16 32.43
C ALA A 252 4.18 -3.51 32.51
N LYS A 253 5.25 -4.29 32.29
CA LYS A 253 6.63 -3.77 32.26
C LYS A 253 6.88 -2.90 31.05
N LEU A 254 6.37 -3.29 29.88
CA LEU A 254 6.43 -2.49 28.67
C LEU A 254 5.70 -1.15 28.86
N LEU A 255 4.51 -1.16 29.45
CA LEU A 255 3.77 0.07 29.76
C LEU A 255 4.58 1.01 30.64
N ARG A 256 5.21 0.49 31.71
CA ARG A 256 6.07 1.27 32.61
C ARG A 256 7.24 1.90 31.84
N ALA A 257 7.91 1.13 30.98
CA ALA A 257 9.00 1.63 30.15
C ALA A 257 8.55 2.78 29.24
N LEU A 258 7.37 2.67 28.63
CA LEU A 258 6.80 3.69 27.74
C LEU A 258 6.33 4.95 28.48
N GLN A 259 5.88 4.83 29.73
CA GLN A 259 5.37 5.95 30.52
C GLN A 259 6.50 6.69 31.23
N GLU A 260 7.34 5.96 31.95
CA GLU A 260 8.40 6.53 32.79
C GLU A 260 9.67 6.85 32.00
N LYS A 261 9.81 6.34 30.76
CA LYS A 261 11.05 6.38 29.98
C LYS A 261 12.24 5.79 30.74
N LYS A 262 11.96 4.78 31.56
CA LYS A 262 12.92 4.09 32.42
C LYS A 262 12.71 2.60 32.36
N ILE A 263 13.81 1.86 32.35
CA ILE A 263 13.81 0.40 32.44
C ILE A 263 14.72 -0.05 33.59
N SER A 264 14.50 -1.24 34.12
CA SER A 264 15.43 -1.91 35.01
C SER A 264 15.81 -3.27 34.42
N ARG A 265 17.08 -3.65 34.54
CA ARG A 265 17.55 -4.98 34.11
C ARG A 265 16.97 -6.05 35.03
N VAL A 266 16.78 -7.26 34.50
CA VAL A 266 16.41 -8.41 35.33
C VAL A 266 17.49 -8.61 36.41
N GLY A 267 17.07 -8.69 37.67
CA GLY A 267 17.95 -8.81 38.83
C GLY A 267 18.57 -7.48 39.30
N SER A 268 18.09 -6.33 38.82
CA SER A 268 18.53 -5.00 39.25
C SER A 268 17.35 -4.11 39.62
N GLU A 269 17.52 -3.29 40.67
CA GLU A 269 16.58 -2.22 41.04
C GLU A 269 17.03 -0.85 40.50
N VAL A 270 18.14 -0.81 39.75
CA VAL A 270 18.66 0.44 39.19
C VAL A 270 17.89 0.78 37.93
N ASP A 271 17.18 1.91 37.98
CA ASP A 271 16.52 2.47 36.81
C ASP A 271 17.55 3.05 35.82
N ILE A 272 17.29 2.81 34.53
CA ILE A 272 18.08 3.28 33.39
C ILE A 272 17.13 4.12 32.53
N GLU A 273 17.46 5.39 32.33
CA GLU A 273 16.70 6.26 31.44
C GLU A 273 16.91 5.86 29.97
N VAL A 274 15.81 5.80 29.23
CA VAL A 274 15.79 5.42 27.82
C VAL A 274 15.01 6.44 27.00
N ASP A 275 15.62 6.92 25.92
CA ASP A 275 14.94 7.76 24.92
C ASP A 275 14.81 6.97 23.63
N VAL A 276 13.68 6.29 23.47
CA VAL A 276 13.43 5.37 22.37
C VAL A 276 12.06 5.66 21.78
N ARG A 277 11.99 5.82 20.46
CA ARG A 277 10.70 5.85 19.76
C ARG A 277 10.23 4.41 19.57
N VAL A 278 9.02 4.10 20.02
CA VAL A 278 8.46 2.74 19.89
C VAL A 278 7.53 2.66 18.69
N LEU A 279 7.81 1.72 17.80
CA LEU A 279 6.95 1.32 16.69
C LEU A 279 6.46 -0.09 16.97
N THR A 280 5.19 -0.38 16.77
CA THR A 280 4.64 -1.72 17.00
C THR A 280 3.89 -2.20 15.78
N ALA A 281 3.87 -3.52 15.57
CA ALA A 281 3.10 -4.16 14.52
C ALA A 281 2.27 -5.32 15.06
N THR A 282 1.13 -5.58 14.43
CA THR A 282 0.24 -6.69 14.77
C THR A 282 -0.61 -7.11 13.58
N ASN A 283 -0.85 -8.41 13.41
CA ASN A 283 -1.89 -8.94 12.52
C ASN A 283 -3.21 -9.25 13.24
N ARG A 284 -3.26 -9.07 14.57
CA ARG A 284 -4.44 -9.34 15.41
C ARG A 284 -5.18 -8.05 15.75
N ASP A 285 -6.48 -8.18 15.98
CA ASP A 285 -7.31 -7.12 16.54
C ASP A 285 -7.00 -6.95 18.03
N LEU A 286 -6.23 -5.92 18.38
CA LEU A 286 -5.88 -5.65 19.78
C LEU A 286 -7.10 -5.24 20.61
N ARG A 287 -8.12 -4.59 20.02
CA ARG A 287 -9.34 -4.22 20.76
C ARG A 287 -10.11 -5.47 21.17
N GLN A 288 -10.18 -6.46 20.27
CA GLN A 288 -10.74 -7.76 20.61
C GLN A 288 -9.93 -8.44 21.72
N LEU A 289 -8.60 -8.43 21.67
CA LEU A 289 -7.77 -8.99 22.73
C LEU A 289 -7.93 -8.28 24.08
N VAL A 290 -8.19 -6.97 24.07
CA VAL A 290 -8.55 -6.21 25.28
C VAL A 290 -9.89 -6.70 25.85
N ALA A 291 -10.92 -6.84 25.01
CA ALA A 291 -12.22 -7.36 25.43
C ALA A 291 -12.15 -8.79 25.99
N GLU A 292 -11.22 -9.61 25.46
CA GLU A 292 -10.94 -10.97 25.94
C GLU A 292 -10.02 -11.02 27.17
N GLY A 293 -9.53 -9.89 27.67
CA GLY A 293 -8.60 -9.82 28.81
C GLY A 293 -7.20 -10.36 28.53
N LYS A 294 -6.84 -10.54 27.25
CA LYS A 294 -5.51 -11.02 26.79
C LYS A 294 -4.53 -9.89 26.50
N PHE A 295 -5.05 -8.67 26.38
CA PHE A 295 -4.24 -7.46 26.21
C PHE A 295 -4.72 -6.37 27.16
N ARG A 296 -3.79 -5.61 27.76
CA ARG A 296 -4.15 -4.56 28.69
C ARG A 296 -4.63 -3.32 27.94
N GLU A 297 -5.75 -2.77 28.41
CA GLU A 297 -6.36 -1.56 27.83
C GLU A 297 -5.43 -0.33 27.92
N ASP A 298 -4.75 -0.15 29.05
CA ASP A 298 -3.81 0.95 29.27
C ASP A 298 -2.60 0.92 28.31
N LEU A 299 -2.05 -0.27 28.05
CA LEU A 299 -1.00 -0.48 27.06
C LEU A 299 -1.51 -0.22 25.64
N TYR A 300 -2.71 -0.68 25.31
CA TYR A 300 -3.31 -0.44 23.99
C TYR A 300 -3.36 1.05 23.66
N TYR A 301 -3.90 1.88 24.56
CA TYR A 301 -3.93 3.34 24.34
C TYR A 301 -2.55 3.97 24.32
N ARG A 302 -1.57 3.42 25.05
CA ARG A 302 -0.19 3.96 25.06
C ARG A 302 0.56 3.64 23.76
N LEU A 303 0.26 2.51 23.13
CA LEU A 303 0.83 2.12 21.83
C LEU A 303 0.10 2.76 20.65
N ASN A 304 -1.23 2.85 20.72
CA ASN A 304 -2.07 3.39 19.66
C ASN A 304 -2.24 4.92 19.77
N VAL A 305 -1.12 5.65 19.73
CA VAL A 305 -1.15 7.13 19.66
C VAL A 305 -1.35 7.58 18.21
N LEU A 306 -0.64 6.94 17.29
CA LEU A 306 -0.83 7.07 15.85
C LEU A 306 -1.05 5.68 15.27
N GLU A 307 -2.04 5.53 14.40
CA GLU A 307 -2.40 4.26 13.77
C GLU A 307 -2.10 4.29 12.27
N ILE A 308 -1.48 3.23 11.77
CA ILE A 308 -1.25 3.00 10.34
C ILE A 308 -1.78 1.63 9.99
N GLU A 309 -2.89 1.58 9.24
CA GLU A 309 -3.45 0.34 8.73
C GLU A 309 -2.96 0.10 7.30
N ILE A 310 -2.27 -1.03 7.08
CA ILE A 310 -1.80 -1.43 5.75
C ILE A 310 -2.90 -2.22 5.04
N PRO A 311 -3.38 -1.75 3.87
CA PRO A 311 -4.43 -2.43 3.14
C PRO A 311 -3.95 -3.81 2.65
N PRO A 312 -4.79 -4.86 2.73
CA PRO A 312 -4.47 -6.15 2.17
C PRO A 312 -4.39 -6.08 0.64
N LEU A 313 -3.65 -7.00 0.02
CA LEU A 313 -3.37 -6.99 -1.42
C LEU A 313 -4.64 -7.03 -2.28
N ARG A 314 -5.70 -7.70 -1.81
CA ARG A 314 -7.03 -7.71 -2.45
C ARG A 314 -7.71 -6.34 -2.56
N ASN A 315 -7.31 -5.36 -1.74
CA ASN A 315 -7.83 -3.99 -1.76
C ASN A 315 -6.92 -3.03 -2.54
N ARG A 316 -5.81 -3.53 -3.10
CA ARG A 316 -4.84 -2.79 -3.92
C ARG A 316 -4.38 -3.65 -5.10
N LYS A 317 -5.34 -4.19 -5.84
CA LYS A 317 -5.07 -5.15 -6.93
C LYS A 317 -4.31 -4.51 -8.09
N GLU A 318 -4.39 -3.19 -8.23
CA GLU A 318 -3.65 -2.41 -9.22
C GLU A 318 -2.13 -2.50 -9.03
N ASP A 319 -1.68 -2.83 -7.81
CA ASP A 319 -0.24 -2.96 -7.50
C ASP A 319 0.34 -4.33 -7.89
N ILE A 320 -0.52 -5.33 -8.15
CA ILE A 320 -0.08 -6.71 -8.42
C ILE A 320 0.85 -6.80 -9.64
N PRO A 321 0.57 -6.16 -10.80
CA PRO A 321 1.48 -6.20 -11.94
C PRO A 321 2.88 -5.65 -11.63
N GLN A 322 2.97 -4.50 -10.94
CA GLN A 322 4.26 -3.91 -10.58
C GLN A 322 5.03 -4.79 -9.60
N LEU A 323 4.34 -5.38 -8.62
CA LEU A 323 4.94 -6.36 -7.71
C LEU A 323 5.44 -7.60 -8.45
N VAL A 324 4.68 -8.08 -9.45
CA VAL A 324 5.08 -9.20 -10.28
C VAL A 324 6.37 -8.90 -11.02
N ASP A 325 6.45 -7.75 -11.69
CA ASP A 325 7.64 -7.32 -12.43
C ASP A 325 8.85 -7.20 -11.50
N PHE A 326 8.68 -6.56 -10.34
CA PHE A 326 9.71 -6.45 -9.32
C PHE A 326 10.26 -7.82 -8.87
N PHE A 327 9.38 -8.77 -8.55
CA PHE A 327 9.81 -10.10 -8.12
C PHE A 327 10.41 -10.93 -9.27
N LEU A 328 9.97 -10.73 -10.51
CA LEU A 328 10.58 -11.35 -11.68
C LEU A 328 12.03 -10.87 -11.86
N GLU A 329 12.27 -9.57 -11.77
CA GLU A 329 13.63 -8.99 -11.83
C GLU A 329 14.50 -9.52 -10.68
N ARG A 330 13.93 -9.63 -9.48
CA ARG A 330 14.65 -10.11 -8.29
C ARG A 330 15.05 -11.58 -8.38
N TYR A 331 14.16 -12.45 -8.89
CA TYR A 331 14.33 -13.90 -8.84
C TYR A 331 14.72 -14.54 -10.18
N CYS A 332 14.67 -13.80 -11.28
CA CYS A 332 14.97 -14.32 -12.60
C CYS A 332 15.98 -13.44 -13.34
N GLN A 333 17.19 -13.98 -13.58
CA GLN A 333 18.22 -13.29 -14.36
C GLN A 333 17.97 -13.32 -15.87
N ARG A 334 17.05 -14.17 -16.34
CA ARG A 334 16.65 -14.26 -17.74
C ARG A 334 15.31 -13.54 -17.94
N PRO A 335 15.05 -12.97 -19.13
CA PRO A 335 13.78 -12.32 -19.40
C PRO A 335 12.65 -13.36 -19.41
N VAL A 336 11.76 -13.26 -18.41
CA VAL A 336 10.53 -14.04 -18.31
C VAL A 336 9.38 -13.06 -18.14
N ARG A 337 8.23 -13.36 -18.74
CA ARG A 337 7.00 -12.58 -18.58
C ARG A 337 5.79 -13.48 -18.40
N PHE A 338 4.78 -12.97 -17.71
CA PHE A 338 3.46 -13.58 -17.71
C PHE A 338 2.76 -13.32 -19.03
N ASP A 339 2.00 -14.28 -19.54
CA ASP A 339 1.00 -13.98 -20.55
C ASP A 339 -0.20 -13.24 -19.92
N PRO A 340 -1.01 -12.53 -20.73
CA PRO A 340 -2.12 -11.74 -20.20
C PRO A 340 -3.13 -12.56 -19.39
N GLU A 341 -3.34 -13.84 -19.74
CA GLU A 341 -4.27 -14.72 -19.03
C GLU A 341 -3.74 -15.09 -17.64
N ALA A 342 -2.47 -15.49 -17.52
CA ALA A 342 -1.84 -15.82 -16.25
C ALA A 342 -1.79 -14.61 -15.31
N LEU A 343 -1.42 -13.43 -15.83
CA LEU A 343 -1.42 -12.20 -15.04
C LEU A 343 -2.84 -11.86 -14.55
N ALA A 344 -3.85 -11.97 -15.43
CA ALA A 344 -5.24 -11.75 -15.03
C ALA A 344 -5.73 -12.77 -13.99
N THR A 345 -5.22 -14.01 -13.99
CA THR A 345 -5.47 -15.01 -12.95
C THR A 345 -4.89 -14.55 -11.61
N LEU A 346 -3.64 -14.08 -11.58
CA LEU A 346 -3.02 -13.53 -10.37
C LEU A 346 -3.83 -12.35 -9.84
N VAL A 347 -4.15 -11.34 -10.66
CA VAL A 347 -4.91 -10.15 -10.24
C VAL A 347 -6.28 -10.49 -9.62
N LYS A 348 -6.91 -11.59 -10.05
CA LYS A 348 -8.21 -12.03 -9.53
C LYS A 348 -8.11 -12.78 -8.21
N TYR A 349 -6.95 -13.35 -7.88
CA TYR A 349 -6.75 -14.12 -6.65
C TYR A 349 -6.76 -13.18 -5.41
N PRO A 350 -7.32 -13.59 -4.26
CA PRO A 350 -7.47 -12.72 -3.09
C PRO A 350 -6.18 -12.57 -2.27
N PHE A 351 -5.19 -13.45 -2.44
CA PHE A 351 -3.93 -13.46 -1.70
C PHE A 351 -4.10 -13.35 -0.16
N PRO A 352 -4.63 -14.39 0.52
CA PRO A 352 -4.72 -14.40 1.98
C PRO A 352 -3.37 -14.22 2.70
N GLY A 353 -2.25 -14.62 2.08
CA GLY A 353 -0.89 -14.35 2.57
C GLY A 353 -0.26 -13.07 1.99
N ASN A 354 -1.06 -12.24 1.31
CA ASN A 354 -0.71 -10.93 0.77
C ASN A 354 0.57 -10.96 -0.11
N VAL A 355 1.45 -9.98 0.05
CA VAL A 355 2.67 -9.82 -0.77
C VAL A 355 3.63 -10.98 -0.55
N ARG A 356 3.71 -11.53 0.67
CA ARG A 356 4.54 -12.71 0.97
C ARG A 356 4.09 -13.94 0.19
N GLU A 357 2.79 -14.15 0.04
CA GLU A 357 2.26 -15.24 -0.79
C GLU A 357 2.53 -15.01 -2.28
N LEU A 358 2.32 -13.79 -2.79
CA LEU A 358 2.64 -13.43 -4.17
C LEU A 358 4.12 -13.69 -4.47
N GLU A 359 5.02 -13.28 -3.59
CA GLU A 359 6.46 -13.51 -3.70
C GLU A 359 6.79 -15.01 -3.79
N HIS A 360 6.24 -15.83 -2.88
CA HIS A 360 6.44 -17.29 -2.91
C HIS A 360 5.92 -17.92 -4.20
N VAL A 361 4.78 -17.46 -4.70
CA VAL A 361 4.20 -17.95 -5.95
C VAL A 361 5.10 -17.64 -7.13
N ILE A 362 5.63 -16.41 -7.20
CA ILE A 362 6.55 -16.02 -8.27
C ILE A 362 7.84 -16.82 -8.19
N GLN A 363 8.47 -16.90 -7.01
CA GLN A 363 9.66 -17.72 -6.78
C GLN A 363 9.47 -19.16 -7.26
N ARG A 364 8.34 -19.80 -6.88
CA ARG A 364 8.00 -21.16 -7.31
C ARG A 364 7.83 -21.25 -8.82
N THR A 365 7.11 -20.30 -9.41
CA THR A 365 6.75 -20.32 -10.84
C THR A 365 7.99 -20.12 -11.72
N VAL A 366 8.85 -19.15 -11.39
CA VAL A 366 10.09 -18.89 -12.17
C VAL A 366 11.09 -20.05 -12.08
N THR A 367 11.08 -20.79 -10.97
CA THR A 367 11.92 -21.98 -10.77
C THR A 367 11.47 -23.15 -11.66
N MET A 368 10.15 -23.30 -11.85
CA MET A 368 9.57 -24.45 -12.57
C MET A 368 9.42 -24.20 -14.08
N VAL A 369 9.23 -22.95 -14.50
CA VAL A 369 8.98 -22.60 -15.90
C VAL A 369 10.23 -22.84 -16.75
N ARG A 370 10.09 -23.51 -17.90
CA ARG A 370 11.22 -23.76 -18.82
C ARG A 370 11.36 -22.68 -19.89
N GLY A 371 10.25 -22.10 -20.34
CA GLY A 371 10.23 -21.07 -21.38
C GLY A 371 10.30 -19.62 -20.86
N PRO A 372 10.33 -18.64 -21.77
CA PRO A 372 10.33 -17.20 -21.44
C PRO A 372 8.93 -16.65 -21.14
N VAL A 373 7.88 -17.47 -21.27
CA VAL A 373 6.48 -17.08 -21.04
C VAL A 373 5.88 -18.00 -20.00
N ILE A 374 5.47 -17.43 -18.87
CA ILE A 374 4.67 -18.07 -17.82
C ILE A 374 3.21 -18.02 -18.25
N ARG A 375 2.59 -19.18 -18.35
CA ARG A 375 1.18 -19.34 -18.72
C ARG A 375 0.35 -19.72 -17.52
N MET A 376 -0.97 -19.66 -17.67
CA MET A 376 -1.90 -20.03 -16.60
C MET A 376 -1.60 -21.42 -16.02
N VAL A 377 -1.22 -22.40 -16.87
CA VAL A 377 -0.88 -23.78 -16.46
C VAL A 377 0.34 -23.89 -15.56
N ASP A 378 1.22 -22.90 -15.57
CA ASP A 378 2.43 -22.86 -14.75
C ASP A 378 2.14 -22.35 -13.32
N LEU A 379 0.96 -21.75 -13.11
CA LEU A 379 0.53 -21.25 -11.81
C LEU A 379 0.12 -22.39 -10.84
N PRO A 380 0.24 -22.17 -9.52
CA PRO A 380 -0.28 -23.09 -8.51
C PRO A 380 -1.78 -23.41 -8.72
N ALA A 381 -2.17 -24.64 -8.37
CA ALA A 381 -3.55 -25.12 -8.55
C ALA A 381 -4.56 -24.23 -7.82
N GLU A 382 -4.23 -23.80 -6.62
CA GLU A 382 -5.05 -22.96 -5.75
C GLU A 382 -5.46 -21.64 -6.45
N MET A 383 -4.58 -21.10 -7.29
CA MET A 383 -4.84 -19.88 -8.07
C MET A 383 -5.59 -20.17 -9.36
N ARG A 384 -5.25 -21.27 -10.04
CA ARG A 384 -5.91 -21.71 -11.27
C ARG A 384 -7.41 -22.01 -11.05
N TYR A 385 -7.77 -22.57 -9.89
CA TYR A 385 -9.14 -23.00 -9.58
C TYR A 385 -9.89 -22.10 -8.60
N HIS A 386 -9.34 -20.93 -8.22
CA HIS A 386 -9.98 -20.04 -7.24
C HIS A 386 -11.44 -19.67 -7.62
N LYS A 387 -11.71 -19.39 -8.90
CA LYS A 387 -13.08 -19.14 -9.38
C LYS A 387 -13.99 -20.36 -9.30
N ALA A 388 -13.45 -21.56 -9.54
CA ALA A 388 -14.20 -22.80 -9.43
C ALA A 388 -14.48 -23.18 -7.96
N SER A 389 -13.74 -22.63 -6.99
CA SER A 389 -14.00 -22.86 -5.57
C SER A 389 -14.99 -21.89 -4.93
N GLU A 390 -15.17 -20.67 -5.47
CA GLU A 390 -16.06 -19.65 -4.90
C GLU A 390 -17.41 -19.50 -5.63
N GLN A 391 -17.52 -19.91 -6.90
CA GLN A 391 -18.78 -19.88 -7.63
C GLN A 391 -19.27 -21.28 -7.94
N GLY A 392 -20.42 -21.62 -7.36
CA GLY A 392 -21.17 -22.85 -7.63
C GLY A 392 -21.45 -23.68 -6.38
N ASN A 393 -22.51 -24.49 -6.44
CA ASN A 393 -22.81 -25.45 -5.39
C ASN A 393 -21.73 -26.57 -5.38
N LEU A 394 -21.78 -27.49 -4.41
CA LEU A 394 -20.81 -28.59 -4.31
C LEU A 394 -20.66 -29.38 -5.63
N GLY A 395 -21.71 -29.49 -6.43
CA GLY A 395 -21.70 -30.13 -7.74
C GLY A 395 -20.78 -29.43 -8.74
N ASP A 396 -20.90 -28.10 -8.86
CA ASP A 396 -20.09 -27.30 -9.77
C ASP A 396 -18.58 -27.38 -9.42
N ARG A 397 -18.27 -27.41 -8.11
CA ARG A 397 -16.90 -27.53 -7.59
C ARG A 397 -16.29 -28.90 -7.91
N LEU A 398 -17.06 -29.97 -7.73
CA LEU A 398 -16.63 -31.33 -8.06
C LEU A 398 -16.45 -31.49 -9.58
N GLU A 399 -17.30 -30.86 -10.38
CA GLU A 399 -17.20 -30.90 -11.83
C GLU A 399 -15.96 -30.18 -12.36
N ALA A 400 -15.63 -29.01 -11.82
CA ALA A 400 -14.42 -28.28 -12.19
C ALA A 400 -13.14 -29.03 -11.80
N MET A 401 -13.10 -29.62 -10.59
CA MET A 401 -11.98 -30.43 -10.12
C MET A 401 -11.81 -31.71 -10.94
N GLU A 402 -12.93 -32.38 -11.26
CA GLU A 402 -12.95 -33.56 -12.12
C GLU A 402 -12.43 -33.25 -13.54
N ARG A 403 -12.88 -32.15 -14.15
CA ARG A 403 -12.43 -31.70 -15.46
C ARG A 403 -10.92 -31.53 -15.50
N ASP A 404 -10.34 -30.94 -14.46
CA ASP A 404 -8.92 -30.68 -14.39
C ASP A 404 -8.08 -31.95 -14.19
N MET A 405 -8.52 -32.86 -13.32
CA MET A 405 -7.87 -34.16 -13.14
C MET A 405 -7.78 -34.91 -14.48
N ILE A 406 -8.84 -34.84 -15.28
CA ILE A 406 -8.90 -35.41 -16.63
C ILE A 406 -7.90 -34.74 -17.56
N LEU A 407 -7.86 -33.40 -17.62
CA LEU A 407 -6.93 -32.66 -18.48
C LEU A 407 -5.46 -32.89 -18.09
N THR A 408 -5.16 -32.90 -16.79
CA THR A 408 -3.82 -33.17 -16.26
C THR A 408 -3.37 -34.59 -16.59
N ALA A 409 -4.25 -35.58 -16.40
CA ALA A 409 -3.95 -36.98 -16.75
C ALA A 409 -3.77 -37.16 -18.26
N LEU A 410 -4.59 -36.52 -19.09
CA LEU A 410 -4.44 -36.54 -20.55
C LEU A 410 -3.11 -35.89 -20.97
N GLY A 411 -2.76 -34.72 -20.42
CA GLY A 411 -1.52 -34.02 -20.72
C GLY A 411 -0.26 -34.82 -20.33
N LYS A 412 -0.25 -35.46 -19.16
CA LYS A 412 0.86 -36.31 -18.70
C LYS A 412 1.05 -37.58 -19.52
N ASN A 413 0.01 -38.01 -20.25
CA ASN A 413 0.01 -39.25 -21.03
C ASN A 413 -0.10 -39.00 -22.54
N ASP A 414 0.36 -37.84 -23.04
CA ASP A 414 0.34 -37.47 -24.47
C ASP A 414 -1.03 -37.60 -25.15
N TRP A 415 -2.10 -37.41 -24.38
CA TRP A 415 -3.50 -37.59 -24.78
C TRP A 415 -3.90 -39.03 -25.16
N VAL A 416 -3.13 -40.02 -24.74
CA VAL A 416 -3.53 -41.44 -24.85
C VAL A 416 -4.58 -41.73 -23.79
N GLN A 417 -5.85 -41.79 -24.21
CA GLN A 417 -7.01 -41.90 -23.32
C GLN A 417 -6.96 -43.13 -22.42
N THR A 418 -6.51 -44.28 -22.93
CA THR A 418 -6.41 -45.52 -22.14
C THR A 418 -5.42 -45.36 -20.97
N ARG A 419 -4.23 -44.79 -21.21
CA ARG A 419 -3.23 -44.53 -20.17
C ARG A 419 -3.67 -43.46 -19.18
N ALA A 420 -4.34 -42.42 -19.67
CA ALA A 420 -4.91 -41.38 -18.82
C ALA A 420 -6.00 -41.95 -17.89
N ALA A 421 -6.85 -42.85 -18.40
CA ALA A 421 -7.90 -43.51 -17.63
C ALA A 421 -7.30 -44.40 -16.53
N ASP A 422 -6.28 -45.20 -16.88
CA ASP A 422 -5.55 -46.04 -15.93
C ASP A 422 -4.90 -45.22 -14.81
N SER A 423 -4.29 -44.07 -15.15
CA SER A 423 -3.66 -43.17 -14.18
C SER A 423 -4.67 -42.50 -13.23
N LEU A 424 -5.92 -42.39 -13.64
CA LEU A 424 -7.03 -41.85 -12.86
C LEU A 424 -7.80 -42.94 -12.10
N GLY A 425 -7.44 -44.22 -12.27
CA GLY A 425 -8.14 -45.35 -11.64
C GLY A 425 -9.56 -45.56 -12.15
N ILE A 426 -9.87 -45.12 -13.37
CA ILE A 426 -11.20 -45.29 -14.01
C ILE A 426 -11.07 -46.03 -15.33
N SER A 427 -12.18 -46.63 -15.81
CA SER A 427 -12.17 -47.27 -17.12
C SER A 427 -12.15 -46.25 -18.27
N GLU A 428 -11.57 -46.63 -19.41
CA GLU A 428 -11.53 -45.77 -20.61
C GLU A 428 -12.92 -45.30 -21.05
N ARG A 429 -13.94 -46.15 -20.90
CA ARG A 429 -15.34 -45.79 -21.19
C ARG A 429 -15.85 -44.68 -20.29
N VAL A 430 -15.52 -44.71 -19.00
CA VAL A 430 -15.89 -43.67 -18.02
C VAL A 430 -15.13 -42.37 -18.31
N LEU A 431 -13.85 -42.47 -18.67
CA LEU A 431 -13.07 -41.30 -19.09
C LEU A 431 -13.69 -40.63 -20.33
N ARG A 432 -14.02 -41.39 -21.39
CA ARG A 432 -14.65 -40.83 -22.61
C ARG A 432 -15.98 -40.15 -22.31
N TYR A 433 -16.80 -40.74 -21.44
CA TYR A 433 -18.06 -40.12 -21.01
C TYR A 433 -17.82 -38.79 -20.30
N LYS A 434 -16.87 -38.74 -19.35
CA LYS A 434 -16.53 -37.49 -18.63
C LYS A 434 -15.88 -36.45 -19.55
N MET A 435 -15.04 -36.86 -20.50
CA MET A 435 -14.50 -35.97 -21.54
C MET A 435 -15.63 -35.36 -22.39
N GLY A 436 -16.63 -36.16 -22.77
CA GLY A 436 -17.82 -35.68 -23.48
C GLY A 436 -18.64 -34.70 -22.65
N LYS A 437 -18.90 -35.03 -21.37
CA LYS A 437 -19.62 -34.18 -20.41
C LYS A 437 -18.93 -32.81 -20.23
N HIS A 438 -17.60 -32.81 -20.15
CA HIS A 438 -16.80 -31.59 -19.92
C HIS A 438 -16.37 -30.87 -21.22
N GLY A 439 -16.78 -31.36 -22.39
CA GLY A 439 -16.40 -30.77 -23.68
C GLY A 439 -14.91 -30.84 -24.00
N ILE A 440 -14.17 -31.79 -23.43
CA ILE A 440 -12.72 -31.95 -23.62
C ILE A 440 -12.46 -32.68 -24.94
N LYS A 441 -11.76 -32.03 -25.87
CA LYS A 441 -11.26 -32.61 -27.12
C LYS A 441 -9.80 -32.21 -27.35
N LYS A 442 -9.03 -33.08 -27.99
CA LYS A 442 -7.66 -32.78 -28.43
C LYS A 442 -7.77 -31.75 -29.56
N GLN A 443 -7.15 -30.57 -29.39
CA GLN A 443 -7.01 -29.58 -30.46
C GLN A 443 -6.03 -30.06 -31.52
#